data_AF-A0A8T3N1A6-F1
#
_entry.id   AF-A0A8T3N1A6-F1
#
_cell.length_a   1.000
_cell.length_b   1.000
_cell.length_c   1.000
_cell.angle_alpha   90.00
_cell.angle_beta   90.00
_cell.angle_gamma   90.00
#
_symmetry.space_group_name_H-M   'P 1'
#
loop_
_entity.id
_entity.type
_entity.pdbx_description
1 polymer ?
#
loop_
_entity_poly.entity_id
_entity_poly.type
_entity_poly.pdbx_seq_one_letter_code
_entity_poly.pdbx_strand_id
1 'polypeptide(L)'
;MTRFVTKAALAVVWLLIVAVISVGGAGLVASLANQPATPARAELTYEGDLKAAGALDEAQVALTDLTSDVERLGELGRGALTALVSSDFATLDAAVADGQTLARDIDQRSAKLREQLLLIPGTGPTEALVWSPDTSQRRDLALAAVQSTGGLEAAWARLAAGSTVANRLTVLLVGHDKTAAAAVKQYEGSKFAASLKTLAKARAMLSEAKTLRDALANTVDISTLTQWIDRNDEYDVALKNLINATVKARGKVTSQLRTTFAAERKAHELLPSNTSGLVIILAEIARGGLNQAVIGIEETRAKLQAALDQLSSPAPGASGGPDGPPPSDEPS
;
A
#
# COMPACT_ATOMS: atom_id res chain seq x y z
N MET A 1 11.12 -18.32 81.24
CA MET A 1 12.09 -19.02 80.36
C MET A 1 11.44 -19.75 79.18
N THR A 2 10.27 -20.39 79.31
CA THR A 2 9.64 -21.20 78.25
C THR A 2 9.20 -20.44 76.99
N ARG A 3 8.74 -19.18 77.08
CA ARG A 3 8.35 -18.33 75.92
C ARG A 3 9.53 -17.81 75.08
N PHE A 4 10.72 -17.69 75.67
CA PHE A 4 11.92 -17.26 74.95
C PHE A 4 12.54 -18.41 74.16
N VAL A 5 12.53 -19.61 74.73
CA VAL A 5 13.01 -20.85 74.06
C VAL A 5 12.12 -21.21 72.87
N THR A 6 10.80 -21.05 72.98
CA THR A 6 9.88 -21.29 71.84
C THR A 6 10.07 -20.27 70.71
N LYS A 7 10.28 -18.98 71.03
CA LYS A 7 10.56 -17.96 70.01
C LYS A 7 11.92 -18.15 69.34
N ALA A 8 12.95 -18.53 70.10
CA ALA A 8 14.28 -18.82 69.56
C ALA A 8 14.26 -20.07 68.67
N ALA A 9 13.56 -21.14 69.08
CA ALA A 9 13.40 -22.34 68.26
C ALA A 9 12.62 -22.05 66.96
N LEU A 10 11.56 -21.24 67.03
CA LEU A 10 10.82 -20.85 65.83
C LEU A 10 11.69 -20.02 64.87
N ALA A 11 12.51 -19.10 65.39
CA ALA A 11 13.42 -18.27 64.60
C ALA A 11 14.50 -19.12 63.90
N VAL A 12 15.05 -20.13 64.58
CA VAL A 12 16.04 -21.06 63.99
C VAL A 12 15.41 -21.93 62.91
N VAL A 13 14.21 -22.46 63.14
CA VAL A 13 13.47 -23.24 62.13
C VAL A 13 13.13 -22.37 60.92
N TRP A 14 12.72 -21.12 61.13
CA TRP A 14 12.42 -20.20 60.05
C TRP A 14 13.67 -19.81 59.24
N LEU A 15 14.80 -19.58 59.90
CA LEU A 15 16.09 -19.34 59.23
C LEU A 15 16.57 -20.55 58.41
N LEU A 16 16.37 -21.76 58.93
CA LEU A 16 16.68 -23.00 58.18
C LEU A 16 15.81 -23.14 56.92
N ILE A 17 14.52 -22.81 57.01
CA ILE A 17 13.61 -22.83 55.85
C ILE A 17 14.04 -21.79 54.81
N VAL A 18 14.37 -20.57 55.23
CA VAL A 18 14.86 -19.53 54.30
C VAL A 18 16.19 -19.91 53.68
N ALA A 19 17.11 -20.52 54.43
CA ALA A 19 18.38 -20.99 53.89
C ALA A 19 18.17 -22.07 52.81
N VAL A 20 17.28 -23.04 53.04
CA VAL A 20 16.97 -24.09 52.06
C VAL A 20 16.30 -23.51 50.81
N ILE A 21 15.36 -22.57 50.97
CA ILE A 21 14.70 -21.89 49.84
C ILE A 21 15.71 -21.05 49.06
N SER A 22 16.63 -20.35 49.73
CA SER A 22 17.63 -19.49 49.09
C SER A 22 18.68 -20.31 48.34
N VAL A 23 19.14 -21.43 48.91
CA VAL A 23 20.07 -22.35 48.25
C VAL A 23 19.40 -23.07 47.08
N GLY A 24 18.14 -23.48 47.21
CA GLY A 24 17.35 -24.04 46.11
C GLY A 24 17.10 -23.04 44.97
N GLY A 25 16.79 -21.79 45.31
CA GLY A 25 16.61 -20.70 44.35
C GLY A 25 17.91 -20.34 43.63
N ALA A 26 19.03 -20.24 44.36
CA ALA A 26 20.35 -20.01 43.77
C ALA A 26 20.79 -21.19 42.87
N GLY A 27 20.48 -22.43 43.23
CA GLY A 27 20.74 -23.61 42.39
C GLY A 27 19.93 -23.63 41.09
N LEU A 28 18.67 -23.19 41.12
CA LEU A 28 17.85 -23.03 39.92
C LEU A 28 18.31 -21.86 39.04
N VAL A 29 18.68 -20.72 39.64
CA VAL A 29 19.23 -19.58 38.89
C VAL A 29 20.57 -19.94 38.27
N ALA A 30 21.44 -20.67 38.98
CA ALA A 30 22.71 -21.14 38.46
C ALA A 30 22.57 -22.24 37.39
N SER A 31 21.54 -23.10 37.47
CA SER A 31 21.27 -24.09 36.43
C SER A 31 20.66 -23.44 35.18
N LEU A 32 19.79 -22.44 35.35
CA LEU A 32 19.27 -21.60 34.26
C LEU A 32 20.38 -20.78 33.58
N ALA A 33 21.34 -20.29 34.35
CA ALA A 33 22.50 -19.56 33.83
C ALA A 33 23.49 -20.44 33.03
N ASN A 34 23.38 -21.77 33.10
CA ASN A 34 24.26 -22.71 32.39
C ASN A 34 23.57 -23.43 31.23
N GLN A 35 22.39 -22.96 30.80
CA GLN A 35 21.68 -23.53 29.66
C GLN A 35 22.35 -23.09 28.33
N PRO A 36 22.23 -23.92 27.27
CA PRO A 36 22.49 -23.47 25.90
C PRO A 36 21.72 -22.17 25.60
N ALA A 37 22.24 -21.34 24.69
CA ALA A 37 21.67 -20.04 24.31
C ALA A 37 21.67 -18.95 25.41
N THR A 38 22.45 -19.13 26.48
CA THR A 38 22.76 -18.05 27.44
C THR A 38 24.13 -17.43 27.15
N PRO A 39 24.37 -16.13 27.43
CA PRO A 39 25.68 -15.51 27.24
C PRO A 39 26.82 -16.22 28.01
N ALA A 40 26.49 -16.91 29.10
CA ALA A 40 27.44 -17.65 29.92
C ALA A 40 27.95 -18.95 29.27
N ARG A 41 27.27 -19.47 28.23
CA ARG A 41 27.62 -20.70 27.51
C ARG A 41 27.57 -20.51 25.99
N ALA A 42 28.09 -19.38 25.50
CA ALA A 42 28.09 -19.04 24.07
C ALA A 42 28.80 -20.08 23.18
N GLU A 43 29.72 -20.88 23.74
CA GLU A 43 30.37 -21.98 23.02
C GLU A 43 29.42 -23.11 22.60
N LEU A 44 28.26 -23.23 23.24
CA LEU A 44 27.27 -24.26 22.93
C LEU A 44 26.45 -23.95 21.67
N THR A 45 26.33 -22.67 21.30
CA THR A 45 25.60 -22.24 20.08
C THR A 45 26.54 -21.83 18.95
N TYR A 46 27.82 -21.61 19.24
CA TYR A 46 28.82 -21.08 18.30
C TYR A 46 28.85 -21.80 16.94
N GLU A 47 28.82 -23.15 16.92
CA GLU A 47 28.84 -23.90 15.66
C GLU A 47 27.55 -23.71 14.84
N GLY A 48 26.40 -23.61 15.51
CA GLY A 48 25.12 -23.36 14.87
C GLY A 48 25.02 -21.93 14.34
N ASP A 49 25.46 -20.95 15.13
CA ASP A 49 25.53 -19.54 14.74
C ASP A 49 26.44 -19.36 13.51
N LEU A 50 27.62 -19.99 13.50
CA LEU A 50 28.55 -19.94 12.37
C LEU A 50 27.96 -20.55 11.10
N LYS A 51 27.19 -21.64 11.21
CA LYS A 51 26.50 -22.27 10.08
C LYS A 51 25.33 -21.43 9.56
N ALA A 52 24.69 -20.63 10.41
CA ALA A 52 23.58 -19.75 10.04
C ALA A 52 24.04 -18.39 9.49
N ALA A 53 25.21 -17.90 9.92
CA ALA A 53 25.69 -16.53 9.65
C ALA A 53 25.66 -16.17 8.16
N GLY A 54 26.25 -17.00 7.29
CA GLY A 54 26.29 -16.73 5.85
C GLY A 54 24.90 -16.61 5.22
N ALA A 55 23.96 -17.48 5.59
CA ALA A 55 22.59 -17.44 5.07
C ALA A 55 21.82 -16.21 5.58
N LEU A 56 22.06 -15.77 6.81
CA LEU A 56 21.45 -14.56 7.38
C LEU A 56 22.02 -13.28 6.77
N ASP A 57 23.31 -13.26 6.45
CA ASP A 57 23.94 -12.13 5.76
C ASP A 57 23.45 -12.02 4.31
N GLU A 58 23.33 -13.15 3.59
CA GLU A 58 22.68 -13.20 2.28
C GLU A 58 21.22 -12.73 2.33
N ALA A 59 20.47 -13.12 3.36
CA ALA A 59 19.10 -12.68 3.56
C ALA A 59 18.99 -11.17 3.80
N GLN A 60 19.93 -10.58 4.53
CA GLN A 60 19.98 -9.13 4.76
C GLN A 60 20.27 -8.36 3.47
N VAL A 61 21.17 -8.86 2.61
CA VAL A 61 21.40 -8.30 1.27
C VAL A 61 20.12 -8.40 0.43
N ALA A 62 19.46 -9.56 0.41
CA ALA A 62 18.23 -9.75 -0.34
C ALA A 62 17.07 -8.84 0.15
N LEU A 63 16.99 -8.57 1.46
CA LEU A 63 16.05 -7.59 2.02
C LEU A 63 16.36 -6.15 1.59
N THR A 64 17.64 -5.81 1.44
CA THR A 64 18.07 -4.51 0.94
C THR A 64 17.65 -4.32 -0.52
N ASP A 65 17.84 -5.35 -1.34
CA ASP A 65 17.36 -5.36 -2.73
C ASP A 65 15.83 -5.23 -2.79
N LEU A 66 15.10 -6.04 -2.01
CA LEU A 66 13.63 -5.95 -1.92
C LEU A 66 13.15 -4.55 -1.50
N THR A 67 13.85 -3.89 -0.58
CA THR A 67 13.52 -2.52 -0.17
C THR A 67 13.67 -1.54 -1.32
N SER A 68 14.75 -1.67 -2.10
CA SER A 68 14.99 -0.85 -3.30
C SER A 68 13.90 -1.07 -4.36
N ASP A 69 13.46 -2.32 -4.54
CA ASP A 69 12.39 -2.64 -5.47
C ASP A 69 11.02 -2.11 -5.02
N VAL A 70 10.70 -2.20 -3.73
CA VAL A 70 9.47 -1.59 -3.19
C VAL A 70 9.51 -0.06 -3.30
N GLU A 71 10.67 0.57 -3.09
CA GLU A 71 10.84 2.00 -3.35
C GLU A 71 10.59 2.35 -4.83
N ARG A 72 11.17 1.57 -5.75
CA ARG A 72 10.94 1.75 -7.18
C ARG A 72 9.47 1.56 -7.55
N LEU A 73 8.77 0.61 -6.93
CA LEU A 73 7.34 0.42 -7.11
C LEU A 73 6.55 1.65 -6.62
N GLY A 74 6.94 2.25 -5.50
CA GLY A 74 6.37 3.50 -4.99
C GLY A 74 6.57 4.68 -5.94
N GLU A 75 7.76 4.81 -6.54
CA GLU A 75 8.03 5.81 -7.58
C GLU A 75 7.15 5.64 -8.81
N LEU A 76 7.00 4.41 -9.31
CA LEU A 76 6.12 4.10 -10.43
C LEU A 76 4.66 4.45 -10.09
N GLY A 77 4.22 4.16 -8.86
CA GLY A 77 2.88 4.51 -8.37
C GLY A 77 2.65 6.03 -8.37
N ARG A 78 3.59 6.82 -7.82
CA ARG A 78 3.52 8.29 -7.84
C ARG A 78 3.58 8.87 -9.26
N GLY A 79 4.40 8.26 -10.12
CA GLY A 79 4.50 8.60 -11.55
C GLY A 79 3.19 8.35 -12.29
N ALA A 80 2.56 7.20 -12.07
CA ALA A 80 1.26 6.85 -12.64
C ALA A 80 0.17 7.85 -12.21
N LEU A 81 0.10 8.21 -10.92
CA LEU A 81 -0.83 9.24 -10.43
C LEU A 81 -0.62 10.59 -11.11
N THR A 82 0.64 11.01 -11.29
CA THR A 82 0.98 12.27 -11.95
C THR A 82 0.56 12.24 -13.42
N ALA A 83 0.90 11.16 -14.12
CA ALA A 83 0.56 10.94 -15.53
C ALA A 83 -0.97 10.93 -15.75
N LEU A 84 -1.73 10.32 -14.82
CA LEU A 84 -3.19 10.33 -14.87
C LEU A 84 -3.74 11.76 -14.78
N VAL A 85 -3.26 12.56 -13.81
CA VAL A 85 -3.72 13.95 -13.64
C VAL A 85 -3.35 14.83 -14.83
N SER A 86 -2.19 14.60 -15.46
CA SER A 86 -1.78 15.31 -16.67
C SER A 86 -2.37 14.74 -17.97
N SER A 87 -3.22 13.71 -17.88
CA SER A 87 -3.75 12.97 -19.05
C SER A 87 -2.67 12.43 -19.99
N ASP A 88 -1.49 12.09 -19.45
CA ASP A 88 -0.40 11.43 -20.17
C ASP A 88 -0.57 9.91 -20.09
N PHE A 89 -1.46 9.38 -20.92
CA PHE A 89 -1.82 7.96 -20.87
C PHE A 89 -0.70 7.03 -21.34
N ALA A 90 0.22 7.50 -22.18
CA ALA A 90 1.36 6.69 -22.60
C ALA A 90 2.31 6.42 -21.42
N THR A 91 2.62 7.46 -20.64
CA THR A 91 3.42 7.32 -19.41
C THR A 91 2.68 6.50 -18.36
N LEU A 92 1.36 6.70 -18.22
CA LEU A 92 0.53 5.90 -17.31
C LEU A 92 0.58 4.40 -17.64
N ASP A 93 0.36 4.04 -18.91
CA ASP A 93 0.35 2.64 -19.37
C ASP A 93 1.71 1.98 -19.17
N ALA A 94 2.80 2.69 -19.46
CA ALA A 94 4.16 2.22 -19.23
C ALA A 94 4.42 1.99 -17.73
N ALA A 95 4.08 2.95 -16.87
CA ALA A 95 4.25 2.83 -15.43
C ALA A 95 3.46 1.64 -14.86
N VAL A 96 2.21 1.46 -15.28
CA VAL A 96 1.35 0.33 -14.90
C VAL A 96 1.95 -1.01 -15.30
N ALA A 97 2.47 -1.13 -16.52
CA ALA A 97 3.09 -2.36 -17.02
C ALA A 97 4.40 -2.70 -16.28
N ASP A 98 5.28 -1.71 -16.10
CA ASP A 98 6.54 -1.86 -15.40
C ASP A 98 6.31 -2.26 -13.94
N GLY A 99 5.40 -1.59 -13.25
CA GLY A 99 5.10 -1.91 -11.85
C GLY A 99 4.41 -3.27 -11.68
N GLN A 100 3.66 -3.74 -12.67
CA GLN A 100 3.05 -5.07 -12.61
C GLN A 100 4.11 -6.18 -12.73
N THR A 101 5.14 -5.94 -13.54
CA THR A 101 6.29 -6.83 -13.64
C THR A 101 7.07 -6.82 -12.33
N LEU A 102 7.40 -5.62 -11.82
CA LEU A 102 8.15 -5.44 -10.58
C LEU A 102 7.45 -6.04 -9.35
N ALA A 103 6.13 -5.84 -9.21
CA ALA A 103 5.37 -6.37 -8.08
C ALA A 103 5.36 -7.91 -8.06
N ARG A 104 5.32 -8.56 -9.25
CA ARG A 104 5.45 -10.02 -9.35
C ARG A 104 6.85 -10.49 -8.98
N ASP A 105 7.87 -9.79 -9.43
CA ASP A 105 9.26 -10.12 -9.14
C ASP A 105 9.57 -9.97 -7.64
N ILE A 106 8.97 -8.98 -6.97
CA ILE A 106 9.01 -8.83 -5.51
C ILE A 106 8.34 -10.03 -4.84
N ASP A 107 7.11 -10.40 -5.22
CA ASP A 107 6.40 -11.52 -4.60
C ASP A 107 7.15 -12.86 -4.77
N GLN A 108 7.72 -13.12 -5.95
CA GLN A 108 8.53 -14.31 -6.23
C GLN A 108 9.81 -14.34 -5.39
N ARG A 109 10.56 -13.23 -5.31
CA ARG A 109 11.78 -13.17 -4.52
C ARG A 109 11.50 -13.23 -3.02
N SER A 110 10.45 -12.58 -2.54
CA SER A 110 9.99 -12.71 -1.17
C SER A 110 9.59 -14.15 -0.82
N ALA A 111 8.92 -14.87 -1.73
CA ALA A 111 8.61 -16.28 -1.52
C ALA A 111 9.87 -17.14 -1.41
N LYS A 112 10.84 -16.96 -2.32
CA LYS A 112 12.12 -17.66 -2.30
C LYS A 112 12.92 -17.35 -1.03
N LEU A 113 13.01 -16.09 -0.63
CA LEU A 113 13.75 -15.67 0.56
C LEU A 113 13.12 -16.26 1.84
N ARG A 114 11.78 -16.30 1.91
CA ARG A 114 11.08 -16.97 3.02
C ARG A 114 11.44 -18.45 3.11
N GLU A 115 11.46 -19.16 1.98
CA GLU A 115 11.85 -20.56 1.94
C GLU A 115 13.30 -20.76 2.39
N GLN A 116 14.22 -19.92 1.92
CA GLN A 116 15.63 -19.96 2.32
C GLN A 116 15.81 -19.74 3.83
N LEU A 117 15.11 -18.76 4.40
CA LEU A 117 15.14 -18.48 5.84
C LEU A 117 14.61 -19.64 6.69
N LEU A 118 13.59 -20.37 6.21
CA LEU A 118 13.04 -21.54 6.90
C LEU A 118 13.91 -22.80 6.79
N LEU A 119 14.84 -22.84 5.82
CA LEU A 119 15.74 -23.96 5.58
C LEU A 119 17.15 -23.76 6.18
N ILE A 120 17.39 -22.66 6.90
CA ILE A 120 18.69 -22.42 7.54
C ILE A 120 19.00 -23.56 8.53
N PRO A 121 20.19 -24.19 8.44
CA PRO A 121 20.59 -25.27 9.34
C PRO A 121 20.49 -24.88 10.82
N GLY A 122 19.77 -25.69 11.60
CA GLY A 122 19.49 -25.42 13.02
C GLY A 122 18.06 -24.97 13.29
N THR A 123 17.29 -24.62 12.26
CA THR A 123 15.83 -24.37 12.37
C THR A 123 15.09 -25.65 12.78
N GLY A 124 14.13 -25.54 13.70
CA GLY A 124 13.24 -26.63 14.10
C GLY A 124 13.07 -26.80 15.60
N PRO A 125 12.57 -27.95 16.09
CA PRO A 125 12.26 -28.16 17.51
C PRO A 125 13.44 -28.00 18.47
N THR A 126 14.67 -28.10 17.97
CA THR A 126 15.91 -27.99 18.76
C THR A 126 16.62 -26.66 18.58
N GLU A 127 16.01 -25.68 17.91
CA GLU A 127 16.65 -24.41 17.57
C GLU A 127 17.24 -23.68 18.78
N ALA A 128 16.52 -23.63 19.90
CA ALA A 128 16.99 -23.01 21.14
C ALA A 128 18.23 -23.70 21.76
N LEU A 129 18.61 -24.88 21.27
CA LEU A 129 19.83 -25.60 21.68
C LEU A 129 20.98 -25.39 20.70
N VAL A 130 20.70 -24.93 19.49
CA VAL A 130 21.66 -24.86 18.37
C VAL A 130 22.02 -23.41 18.05
N TRP A 131 21.09 -22.48 18.22
CA TRP A 131 21.27 -21.07 17.92
C TRP A 131 21.26 -20.21 19.18
N SER A 132 22.04 -19.14 19.12
CA SER A 132 21.92 -18.05 20.08
C SER A 132 20.59 -17.30 19.90
N PRO A 133 20.12 -16.57 20.94
CA PRO A 133 18.94 -15.74 20.82
C PRO A 133 19.04 -14.67 19.73
N ASP A 134 20.27 -14.18 19.46
CA ASP A 134 20.54 -13.20 18.41
C ASP A 134 20.31 -13.79 17.01
N THR A 135 20.82 -14.99 16.74
CA THR A 135 20.60 -15.70 15.46
C THR A 135 19.11 -15.96 15.22
N SER A 136 18.37 -16.44 16.22
CA SER A 136 16.91 -16.61 16.12
C SER A 136 16.21 -15.27 15.87
N GLN A 137 16.58 -14.21 16.61
CA GLN A 137 15.99 -12.89 16.43
C GLN A 137 16.26 -12.31 15.03
N ARG A 138 17.49 -12.41 14.50
CA ARG A 138 17.83 -11.96 13.14
C ARG A 138 16.98 -12.69 12.10
N ARG A 139 16.83 -14.01 12.20
CA ARG A 139 15.96 -14.77 11.28
C ARG A 139 14.51 -14.32 11.38
N ASP A 140 13.98 -14.19 12.60
CA ASP A 140 12.57 -13.88 12.81
C ASP A 140 12.23 -12.46 12.33
N LEU A 141 13.13 -11.49 12.54
CA LEU A 141 13.04 -10.15 11.96
C LEU A 141 13.05 -10.19 10.42
N ALA A 142 13.93 -10.99 9.83
CA ALA A 142 13.98 -11.15 8.38
C ALA A 142 12.69 -11.77 7.84
N LEU A 143 12.15 -12.81 8.48
CA LEU A 143 10.88 -13.44 8.10
C LEU A 143 9.71 -12.46 8.19
N ALA A 144 9.65 -11.67 9.26
CA ALA A 144 8.62 -10.64 9.43
C ALA A 144 8.72 -9.54 8.36
N ALA A 145 9.94 -9.12 8.01
CA ALA A 145 10.19 -8.16 6.93
C ALA A 145 9.69 -8.70 5.58
N VAL A 146 10.06 -9.93 5.22
CA VAL A 146 9.59 -10.60 4.00
C VAL A 146 8.07 -10.78 3.98
N GLN A 147 7.45 -11.05 5.12
CA GLN A 147 6.00 -11.17 5.21
C GLN A 147 5.28 -9.84 4.94
N SER A 148 5.91 -8.71 5.28
CA SER A 148 5.35 -7.38 5.06
C SER A 148 5.21 -7.00 3.58
N THR A 149 5.91 -7.69 2.67
CA THR A 149 5.79 -7.48 1.21
C THR A 149 4.56 -8.17 0.62
N GLY A 150 3.86 -8.99 1.40
CA GLY A 150 2.70 -9.73 0.93
C GLY A 150 1.57 -8.80 0.47
N GLY A 151 1.02 -9.07 -0.71
CA GLY A 151 -0.14 -8.35 -1.24
C GLY A 151 0.19 -7.11 -2.06
N LEU A 152 1.48 -6.82 -2.32
CA LEU A 152 1.90 -5.75 -3.22
C LEU A 152 1.40 -5.97 -4.65
N GLU A 153 1.45 -7.18 -5.18
CA GLU A 153 0.88 -7.47 -6.52
C GLU A 153 -0.62 -7.14 -6.56
N ALA A 154 -1.38 -7.54 -5.54
CA ALA A 154 -2.81 -7.25 -5.47
C ALA A 154 -3.09 -5.75 -5.29
N ALA A 155 -2.26 -5.03 -4.54
CA ALA A 155 -2.35 -3.57 -4.42
C ALA A 155 -2.09 -2.89 -5.77
N TRP A 156 -1.05 -3.32 -6.48
CA TRP A 156 -0.71 -2.82 -7.81
C TRP A 156 -1.81 -3.12 -8.84
N ALA A 157 -2.35 -4.34 -8.85
CA ALA A 157 -3.43 -4.71 -9.75
C ALA A 157 -4.69 -3.85 -9.57
N ARG A 158 -5.01 -3.46 -8.32
CA ARG A 158 -6.10 -2.52 -8.05
C ARG A 158 -5.79 -1.12 -8.59
N LEU A 159 -4.55 -0.66 -8.46
CA LEU A 159 -4.10 0.61 -9.03
C LEU A 159 -4.20 0.61 -10.57
N ALA A 160 -3.73 -0.46 -11.21
CA ALA A 160 -3.81 -0.65 -12.66
C ALA A 160 -5.27 -0.64 -13.17
N ALA A 161 -6.15 -1.38 -12.49
CA ALA A 161 -7.57 -1.43 -12.83
C ALA A 161 -8.24 -0.05 -12.69
N GLY A 162 -8.00 0.65 -11.57
CA GLY A 162 -8.53 2.00 -11.36
C GLY A 162 -8.03 3.01 -12.40
N SER A 163 -6.75 2.92 -12.77
CA SER A 163 -6.13 3.77 -13.79
C SER A 163 -6.75 3.56 -15.18
N THR A 164 -7.06 2.30 -15.51
CA THR A 164 -7.73 1.93 -16.78
C THR A 164 -9.14 2.52 -16.85
N VAL A 165 -9.91 2.41 -15.76
CA VAL A 165 -11.25 2.99 -15.67
C VAL A 165 -11.20 4.51 -15.81
N ALA A 166 -10.27 5.17 -15.12
CA ALA A 166 -10.09 6.63 -15.19
C ALA A 166 -9.68 7.11 -16.60
N ASN A 167 -8.78 6.40 -17.28
CA ASN A 167 -8.39 6.69 -18.66
C ASN A 167 -9.61 6.58 -19.60
N ARG A 168 -10.33 5.45 -19.57
CA ARG A 168 -11.52 5.26 -20.42
C ARG A 168 -12.58 6.32 -20.17
N LEU A 169 -12.81 6.68 -18.90
CA LEU A 169 -13.72 7.75 -18.54
C LEU A 169 -13.28 9.08 -19.18
N THR A 170 -12.00 9.44 -19.07
CA THR A 170 -11.47 10.68 -19.68
C THR A 170 -11.71 10.71 -21.19
N VAL A 171 -11.41 9.61 -21.88
CA VAL A 171 -11.62 9.49 -23.33
C VAL A 171 -13.10 9.67 -23.69
N LEU A 172 -14.02 9.06 -22.92
CA LEU A 172 -15.46 9.19 -23.16
C LEU A 172 -15.96 10.62 -22.93
N LEU A 173 -15.53 11.28 -21.85
CA LEU A 173 -15.99 12.64 -21.53
C LEU A 173 -15.44 13.68 -22.53
N VAL A 174 -14.17 13.59 -22.91
CA VAL A 174 -13.57 14.46 -23.95
C VAL A 174 -14.17 14.15 -25.33
N GLY A 175 -14.42 12.87 -25.62
CA GLY A 175 -15.08 12.43 -26.85
C GLY A 175 -16.52 12.92 -26.95
N HIS A 176 -17.26 12.89 -25.84
CA HIS A 176 -18.62 13.41 -25.72
C HIS A 176 -18.64 14.90 -26.05
N ASP A 177 -17.83 15.72 -25.38
CA ASP A 177 -17.79 17.18 -25.57
C ASP A 177 -17.56 17.55 -27.04
N LYS A 178 -16.54 16.94 -27.67
CA LYS A 178 -16.25 17.12 -29.11
C LYS A 178 -17.42 16.71 -30.00
N THR A 179 -18.08 15.60 -29.67
CA THR A 179 -19.18 15.04 -30.48
C THR A 179 -20.46 15.87 -30.32
N ALA A 180 -20.77 16.32 -29.10
CA ALA A 180 -21.90 17.20 -28.81
C ALA A 180 -21.73 18.56 -29.52
N ALA A 181 -20.54 19.17 -29.44
CA ALA A 181 -20.23 20.40 -30.16
C ALA A 181 -20.38 20.24 -31.69
N ALA A 182 -20.00 19.08 -32.25
CA ALA A 182 -20.22 18.79 -33.66
C ALA A 182 -21.72 18.67 -34.02
N ALA A 183 -22.54 18.11 -33.11
CA ALA A 183 -23.99 18.06 -33.30
C ALA A 183 -24.62 19.46 -33.31
N VAL A 184 -24.15 20.37 -32.45
CA VAL A 184 -24.57 21.79 -32.43
C VAL A 184 -24.23 22.48 -33.75
N LYS A 185 -22.98 22.36 -34.23
CA LYS A 185 -22.58 22.92 -35.54
C LYS A 185 -23.43 22.39 -36.70
N GLN A 186 -23.81 21.12 -36.66
CA GLN A 186 -24.71 20.53 -37.65
C GLN A 186 -26.14 21.09 -37.54
N TYR A 187 -26.63 21.34 -36.32
CA TYR A 187 -27.92 22.00 -36.07
C TYR A 187 -27.94 23.43 -36.64
N GLU A 188 -26.91 24.23 -36.34
CA GLU A 188 -26.74 25.60 -36.87
C GLU A 188 -26.71 25.62 -38.41
N GLY A 189 -26.05 24.61 -39.02
CA GLY A 189 -26.06 24.40 -40.47
C GLY A 189 -27.35 23.81 -41.03
N SER A 190 -28.44 23.75 -40.26
CA SER A 190 -29.75 23.15 -40.63
C SER A 190 -29.69 21.67 -41.03
N LYS A 191 -28.63 20.94 -40.67
CA LYS A 191 -28.44 19.51 -40.94
C LYS A 191 -29.08 18.66 -39.83
N PHE A 192 -30.40 18.83 -39.61
CA PHE A 192 -31.10 18.28 -38.44
C PHE A 192 -30.97 16.76 -38.26
N ALA A 193 -31.12 15.97 -39.33
CA ALA A 193 -31.01 14.52 -39.26
C ALA A 193 -29.58 14.07 -38.89
N ALA A 194 -28.56 14.75 -39.42
CA ALA A 194 -27.17 14.50 -39.07
C ALA A 194 -26.90 14.89 -37.61
N SER A 195 -27.38 16.06 -37.19
CA SER A 195 -27.26 16.56 -35.82
C SER A 195 -27.83 15.57 -34.81
N LEU A 196 -29.05 15.06 -35.03
CA LEU A 196 -29.67 14.04 -34.17
C LEU A 196 -28.86 12.75 -34.12
N LYS A 197 -28.29 12.31 -35.26
CA LYS A 197 -27.44 11.10 -35.30
C LYS A 197 -26.14 11.31 -34.52
N THR A 198 -25.51 12.47 -34.66
CA THR A 198 -24.27 12.81 -33.95
C THR A 198 -24.54 12.95 -32.45
N LEU A 199 -25.63 13.61 -32.06
CA LEU A 199 -26.04 13.75 -30.66
C LEU A 199 -26.37 12.39 -30.01
N ALA A 200 -26.95 11.45 -30.75
CA ALA A 200 -27.16 10.09 -30.24
C ALA A 200 -25.85 9.37 -29.90
N LYS A 201 -24.78 9.61 -30.67
CA LYS A 201 -23.44 9.08 -30.35
C LYS A 201 -22.86 9.72 -29.10
N ALA A 202 -22.98 11.04 -28.96
CA ALA A 202 -22.56 11.75 -27.75
C ALA A 202 -23.24 11.16 -26.51
N ARG A 203 -24.56 11.00 -26.55
CA ARG A 203 -25.33 10.39 -25.44
C ARG A 203 -24.93 8.96 -25.12
N ALA A 204 -24.56 8.16 -26.12
CA ALA A 204 -24.06 6.81 -25.88
C ALA A 204 -22.73 6.84 -25.10
N MET A 205 -21.84 7.80 -25.39
CA MET A 205 -20.60 8.00 -24.61
C MET A 205 -20.90 8.38 -23.16
N LEU A 206 -21.87 9.26 -22.89
CA LEU A 206 -22.29 9.58 -21.52
C LEU A 206 -22.90 8.36 -20.81
N SER A 207 -23.69 7.55 -21.50
CA SER A 207 -24.25 6.33 -20.92
C SER A 207 -23.16 5.36 -20.50
N GLU A 208 -22.12 5.20 -21.32
CA GLU A 208 -20.96 4.37 -20.98
C GLU A 208 -20.15 4.97 -19.83
N ALA A 209 -19.98 6.29 -19.82
CA ALA A 209 -19.35 7.01 -18.71
C ALA A 209 -20.12 6.82 -17.39
N LYS A 210 -21.46 6.79 -17.41
CA LYS A 210 -22.30 6.47 -16.24
C LYS A 210 -21.99 5.07 -15.71
N THR A 211 -21.87 4.06 -16.58
CA THR A 211 -21.50 2.70 -16.17
C THR A 211 -20.12 2.65 -15.50
N LEU A 212 -19.13 3.35 -16.05
CA LEU A 212 -17.78 3.40 -15.44
C LEU A 212 -17.78 4.15 -14.11
N ARG A 213 -18.51 5.27 -14.01
CA ARG A 213 -18.72 6.00 -12.76
C ARG A 213 -19.33 5.09 -11.69
N ASP A 214 -20.36 4.32 -12.04
CA ASP A 214 -21.04 3.44 -11.08
C ASP A 214 -20.10 2.31 -10.58
N ALA A 215 -19.17 1.85 -11.43
CA ALA A 215 -18.12 0.92 -11.00
C ALA A 215 -17.13 1.55 -10.00
N LEU A 216 -16.93 2.87 -10.06
CA LEU A 216 -16.10 3.63 -9.12
C LEU A 216 -16.82 3.97 -7.81
N ALA A 217 -18.15 3.89 -7.75
CA ALA A 217 -18.94 4.35 -6.61
C ALA A 217 -18.60 3.67 -5.26
N ASN A 218 -18.04 2.46 -5.31
CA ASN A 218 -17.66 1.69 -4.11
C ASN A 218 -16.30 2.11 -3.53
N THR A 219 -15.49 2.88 -4.26
CA THR A 219 -14.10 3.14 -3.93
C THR A 219 -13.75 4.63 -3.90
N VAL A 220 -14.57 5.48 -4.51
CA VAL A 220 -14.30 6.92 -4.65
C VAL A 220 -15.57 7.73 -4.50
N ASP A 221 -15.46 8.95 -3.96
CA ASP A 221 -16.55 9.92 -4.02
C ASP A 221 -16.75 10.36 -5.47
N ILE A 222 -17.90 10.01 -6.02
CA ILE A 222 -18.29 10.28 -7.41
C ILE A 222 -19.28 11.44 -7.52
N SER A 223 -19.53 12.22 -6.47
CA SER A 223 -20.56 13.26 -6.45
C SER A 223 -20.34 14.34 -7.51
N THR A 224 -19.11 14.86 -7.64
CA THR A 224 -18.74 15.85 -8.67
C THR A 224 -18.90 15.26 -10.08
N LEU A 225 -18.40 14.05 -10.31
CA LEU A 225 -18.53 13.33 -11.59
C LEU A 225 -20.01 13.08 -11.95
N THR A 226 -20.82 12.72 -10.96
CA THR A 226 -22.26 12.51 -11.13
C THR A 226 -22.93 13.79 -11.59
N GLN A 227 -22.72 14.90 -10.88
CA GLN A 227 -23.28 16.19 -11.25
C GLN A 227 -22.84 16.64 -12.65
N TRP A 228 -21.57 16.43 -13.00
CA TRP A 228 -21.04 16.78 -14.32
C TRP A 228 -21.75 15.99 -15.43
N ILE A 229 -21.85 14.67 -15.27
CA ILE A 229 -22.49 13.79 -16.25
C ILE A 229 -23.98 14.10 -16.38
N ASP A 230 -24.67 14.34 -15.27
CA ASP A 230 -26.11 14.58 -15.28
C ASP A 230 -26.47 15.91 -15.94
N ARG A 231 -25.67 16.98 -15.72
CA ARG A 231 -25.85 18.26 -16.41
C ARG A 231 -25.65 18.14 -17.92
N ASN A 232 -24.65 17.36 -18.35
CA ASN A 232 -24.40 17.11 -19.76
C ASN A 232 -25.52 16.28 -20.42
N ASP A 233 -26.08 15.27 -19.70
CA ASP A 233 -27.23 14.50 -20.20
C ASP A 233 -28.49 15.36 -20.28
N GLU A 234 -28.73 16.26 -19.31
CA GLU A 234 -29.84 17.22 -19.34
C GLU A 234 -29.72 18.15 -20.56
N TYR A 235 -28.52 18.67 -20.84
CA TYR A 235 -28.24 19.46 -22.02
C TYR A 235 -28.51 18.68 -23.32
N ASP A 236 -27.97 17.47 -23.46
CA ASP A 236 -28.15 16.64 -24.65
C ASP A 236 -29.63 16.29 -24.90
N VAL A 237 -30.41 16.08 -23.84
CA VAL A 237 -31.86 15.87 -23.92
C VAL A 237 -32.56 17.14 -24.39
N ALA A 238 -32.21 18.30 -23.84
CA ALA A 238 -32.81 19.57 -24.21
C ALA A 238 -32.50 19.94 -25.67
N LEU A 239 -31.26 19.76 -26.11
CA LEU A 239 -30.83 19.97 -27.49
C LEU A 239 -31.58 19.05 -28.47
N LYS A 240 -31.71 17.76 -28.15
CA LYS A 240 -32.51 16.81 -28.95
C LYS A 240 -33.96 17.30 -29.10
N ASN A 241 -34.56 17.79 -28.02
CA ASN A 241 -35.93 18.29 -28.02
C ASN A 241 -36.07 19.56 -28.87
N LEU A 242 -35.10 20.48 -28.78
CA LEU A 242 -35.03 21.69 -29.60
C LEU A 242 -34.91 21.36 -31.10
N ILE A 243 -34.02 20.44 -31.48
CA ILE A 243 -33.86 20.01 -32.88
C ILE A 243 -35.18 19.44 -33.42
N ASN A 244 -35.82 18.54 -32.67
CA ASN A 244 -37.10 17.95 -33.06
C ASN A 244 -38.22 19.00 -33.18
N ALA A 245 -38.28 19.97 -32.25
CA ALA A 245 -39.25 21.06 -32.32
C ALA A 245 -39.00 21.97 -33.54
N THR A 246 -37.73 22.23 -33.87
CA THR A 246 -37.32 23.03 -35.05
C THR A 246 -37.78 22.35 -36.34
N VAL A 247 -37.58 21.04 -36.47
CA VAL A 247 -38.04 20.25 -37.63
C VAL A 247 -39.57 20.29 -37.74
N LYS A 248 -40.29 20.07 -36.64
CA LYS A 248 -41.77 20.09 -36.62
C LYS A 248 -42.34 21.47 -36.94
N ALA A 249 -41.67 22.52 -36.50
CA ALA A 249 -42.08 23.90 -36.69
C ALA A 249 -42.05 24.35 -38.17
N ARG A 250 -41.24 23.71 -39.03
CA ARG A 250 -41.10 24.06 -40.46
C ARG A 250 -40.92 25.57 -40.69
N GLY A 251 -40.06 26.21 -39.88
CA GLY A 251 -39.76 27.65 -39.95
C GLY A 251 -40.74 28.56 -39.21
N LYS A 252 -41.79 28.03 -38.56
CA LYS A 252 -42.75 28.83 -37.78
C LYS A 252 -42.34 28.95 -36.31
N VAL A 253 -42.50 30.13 -35.71
CA VAL A 253 -42.31 30.30 -34.26
C VAL A 253 -43.52 29.76 -33.51
N THR A 254 -43.44 28.51 -33.05
CA THR A 254 -44.50 27.86 -32.26
C THR A 254 -44.26 28.04 -30.75
N SER A 255 -45.29 27.81 -29.93
CA SER A 255 -45.13 27.74 -28.46
C SER A 255 -44.13 26.65 -28.07
N GLN A 256 -44.24 25.47 -28.66
CA GLN A 256 -43.32 24.35 -28.41
C GLN A 256 -41.86 24.69 -28.73
N LEU A 257 -41.61 25.39 -29.84
CA LEU A 257 -40.26 25.82 -30.20
C LEU A 257 -39.70 26.79 -29.16
N ARG A 258 -40.50 27.76 -28.71
CA ARG A 258 -40.09 28.69 -27.64
C ARG A 258 -39.78 27.98 -26.32
N THR A 259 -40.63 27.03 -25.91
CA THR A 259 -40.44 26.27 -24.68
C THR A 259 -39.17 25.41 -24.74
N THR A 260 -38.95 24.70 -25.84
CA THR A 260 -37.76 23.84 -26.00
C THR A 260 -36.47 24.64 -26.13
N PHE A 261 -36.52 25.81 -26.77
CA PHE A 261 -35.40 26.75 -26.82
C PHE A 261 -35.04 27.30 -25.44
N ALA A 262 -36.03 27.71 -24.63
CA ALA A 262 -35.79 28.16 -23.26
C ALA A 262 -35.22 27.04 -22.37
N ALA A 263 -35.70 25.81 -22.53
CA ALA A 263 -35.19 24.65 -21.80
C ALA A 263 -33.73 24.32 -22.17
N GLU A 264 -33.40 24.34 -23.47
CA GLU A 264 -32.02 24.12 -23.93
C GLU A 264 -31.08 25.20 -23.41
N ARG A 265 -31.49 26.47 -23.45
CA ARG A 265 -30.68 27.58 -22.93
C ARG A 265 -30.42 27.46 -21.43
N LYS A 266 -31.45 27.11 -20.66
CA LYS A 266 -31.30 26.85 -19.22
C LYS A 266 -30.33 25.71 -18.94
N ALA A 267 -30.43 24.61 -19.70
CA ALA A 267 -29.51 23.47 -19.53
C ALA A 267 -28.07 23.84 -19.93
N HIS A 268 -27.89 24.63 -20.99
CA HIS A 268 -26.59 25.14 -21.43
C HIS A 268 -25.93 26.03 -20.36
N GLU A 269 -26.70 26.88 -19.69
CA GLU A 269 -26.20 27.74 -18.59
C GLU A 269 -25.70 26.95 -17.37
N LEU A 270 -26.14 25.70 -17.20
CA LEU A 270 -25.69 24.80 -16.12
C LEU A 270 -24.42 24.04 -16.49
N LEU A 271 -24.00 24.06 -17.75
CA LEU A 271 -22.79 23.37 -18.19
C LEU A 271 -21.54 23.96 -17.53
N PRO A 272 -20.54 23.13 -17.21
CA PRO A 272 -19.23 23.61 -16.76
C PRO A 272 -18.61 24.52 -17.82
N SER A 273 -18.03 25.65 -17.40
CA SER A 273 -17.48 26.67 -18.29
C SER A 273 -16.20 26.26 -19.03
N ASN A 274 -15.55 25.16 -18.63
CA ASN A 274 -14.33 24.64 -19.26
C ASN A 274 -14.04 23.16 -18.92
N THR A 275 -13.03 22.59 -19.59
CA THR A 275 -12.47 21.26 -19.33
C THR A 275 -11.71 21.15 -18.00
N SER A 276 -11.49 22.24 -17.26
CA SER A 276 -10.87 22.19 -15.93
C SER A 276 -11.71 21.38 -14.94
N GLY A 277 -13.03 21.29 -15.15
CA GLY A 277 -13.89 20.37 -14.40
C GLY A 277 -13.47 18.89 -14.55
N LEU A 278 -12.96 18.49 -15.71
CA LEU A 278 -12.45 17.12 -15.92
C LEU A 278 -11.16 16.87 -15.16
N VAL A 279 -10.28 17.87 -15.05
CA VAL A 279 -9.04 17.76 -14.25
C VAL A 279 -9.36 17.57 -12.77
N ILE A 280 -10.37 18.29 -12.25
CA ILE A 280 -10.81 18.14 -10.86
C ILE A 280 -11.39 16.73 -10.62
N ILE A 281 -12.25 16.26 -11.52
CA ILE A 281 -12.81 14.89 -11.48
C ILE A 281 -11.69 13.85 -11.47
N LEU A 282 -10.68 14.00 -12.33
CA LEU A 282 -9.54 13.08 -12.38
C LEU A 282 -8.70 13.12 -11.12
N ALA A 283 -8.48 14.30 -10.55
CA ALA A 283 -7.78 14.46 -9.29
C ALA A 283 -8.55 13.81 -8.12
N GLU A 284 -9.88 13.87 -8.10
CA GLU A 284 -10.72 13.20 -7.10
C GLU A 284 -10.64 11.67 -7.23
N ILE A 285 -10.70 11.15 -8.46
CA ILE A 285 -10.54 9.71 -8.74
C ILE A 285 -9.15 9.21 -8.30
N ALA A 286 -8.10 9.97 -8.64
CA ALA A 286 -6.73 9.70 -8.22
C ALA A 286 -6.59 9.69 -6.69
N ARG A 287 -7.23 10.65 -6.00
CA ARG A 287 -7.11 10.81 -4.55
C ARG A 287 -7.83 9.72 -3.76
N GLY A 288 -9.03 9.31 -4.16
CA GLY A 288 -9.85 8.43 -3.32
C GLY A 288 -9.50 6.93 -3.42
N GLY A 289 -9.11 6.43 -4.60
CA GLY A 289 -8.84 5.00 -4.81
C GLY A 289 -7.38 4.66 -5.08
N LEU A 290 -6.74 5.43 -5.97
CA LEU A 290 -5.39 5.10 -6.46
C LEU A 290 -4.30 5.47 -5.45
N ASN A 291 -4.52 6.54 -4.68
CA ASN A 291 -3.59 6.97 -3.63
C ASN A 291 -3.45 5.93 -2.50
N GLN A 292 -4.51 5.16 -2.20
CA GLN A 292 -4.48 4.13 -1.15
C GLN A 292 -3.53 2.99 -1.49
N ALA A 293 -3.44 2.60 -2.77
CA ALA A 293 -2.49 1.58 -3.20
C ALA A 293 -1.04 2.05 -3.04
N VAL A 294 -0.76 3.32 -3.40
CA VAL A 294 0.59 3.92 -3.22
C VAL A 294 0.94 4.04 -1.74
N ILE A 295 -0.01 4.45 -0.88
CA ILE A 295 0.19 4.50 0.57
C ILE A 295 0.58 3.12 1.11
N GLY A 296 -0.14 2.06 0.72
CA GLY A 296 0.21 0.69 1.14
C GLY A 296 1.62 0.26 0.73
N ILE A 297 2.07 0.65 -0.47
CA ILE A 297 3.44 0.39 -0.95
C ILE A 297 4.47 1.12 -0.08
N GLU A 298 4.25 2.40 0.21
CA GLU A 298 5.16 3.20 1.06
C GLU A 298 5.16 2.71 2.53
N GLU A 299 4.04 2.23 3.05
CA GLU A 299 4.00 1.58 4.37
C GLU A 299 4.82 0.29 4.42
N THR A 300 4.74 -0.53 3.37
CA THR A 300 5.58 -1.73 3.23
C THR A 300 7.05 -1.35 3.15
N ARG A 301 7.40 -0.32 2.37
CA ARG A 301 8.77 0.20 2.31
C ARG A 301 9.29 0.60 3.69
N ALA A 302 8.49 1.36 4.45
CA ALA A 302 8.88 1.80 5.79
C ALA A 302 9.10 0.61 6.75
N LYS A 303 8.27 -0.44 6.66
CA LYS A 303 8.43 -1.67 7.46
C LYS A 303 9.71 -2.43 7.10
N LEU A 304 10.03 -2.54 5.81
CA LEU A 304 11.27 -3.16 5.34
C LEU A 304 12.50 -2.38 5.84
N GLN A 305 12.51 -1.06 5.69
CA GLN A 305 13.60 -0.22 6.17
C GLN A 305 13.79 -0.35 7.69
N ALA A 306 12.70 -0.29 8.46
CA ALA A 306 12.76 -0.44 9.91
C ALA A 306 13.32 -1.81 10.35
N ALA A 307 13.05 -2.88 9.59
CA ALA A 307 13.62 -4.19 9.84
C ALA A 307 15.12 -4.24 9.51
N LEU A 308 15.54 -3.63 8.39
CA LEU A 308 16.96 -3.52 8.02
C LEU A 308 17.78 -2.71 9.04
N ASP A 309 17.22 -1.63 9.56
CA ASP A 309 17.87 -0.82 10.60
C ASP A 309 18.10 -1.63 11.88
N GLN A 310 17.13 -2.48 12.26
CA GLN A 310 17.27 -3.40 13.39
C GLN A 310 18.29 -4.50 13.14
N LEU A 311 18.30 -5.09 11.94
CA LEU A 311 19.28 -6.12 11.54
C LEU A 311 20.71 -5.58 11.46
N SER A 312 20.88 -4.29 11.21
CA SER A 312 22.19 -3.62 11.10
C SER A 312 22.69 -3.04 12.43
N SER A 313 21.86 -3.05 13.47
CA SER A 313 22.22 -2.52 14.79
C SER A 313 23.08 -3.54 15.55
N PRO A 314 24.26 -3.15 16.09
CA PRO A 314 25.06 -4.05 16.90
C PRO A 314 24.31 -4.43 18.20
N ALA A 315 24.35 -5.71 18.55
CA ALA A 315 23.70 -6.22 19.76
C ALA A 315 24.21 -5.47 21.02
N PRO A 316 23.33 -5.07 21.95
CA PRO A 316 23.74 -4.46 23.20
C PRO A 316 24.46 -5.50 24.06
N GLY A 317 25.80 -5.48 24.02
CA GLY A 317 26.64 -6.38 24.81
C GLY A 317 28.05 -6.66 24.27
N ALA A 318 28.37 -6.28 23.03
CA ALA A 318 29.69 -6.54 22.43
C ALA A 318 30.84 -5.65 22.93
N SER A 319 30.60 -4.76 23.91
CA SER A 319 31.63 -3.95 24.56
C SER A 319 31.85 -4.40 26.01
N GLY A 320 32.55 -5.53 26.15
CA GLY A 320 32.97 -6.10 27.44
C GLY A 320 34.14 -7.06 27.27
N GLY A 321 35.19 -6.64 26.57
CA GLY A 321 36.47 -7.35 26.59
C GLY A 321 37.09 -7.31 27.99
N PRO A 322 37.82 -8.35 28.43
CA PRO A 322 38.24 -8.52 29.80
C PRO A 322 39.19 -7.40 30.22
N ASP A 323 38.85 -6.69 31.29
CA ASP A 323 39.79 -5.83 32.02
C ASP A 323 41.05 -6.66 32.34
N GLY A 324 42.19 -6.18 31.84
CA GLY A 324 43.48 -6.78 32.10
C GLY A 324 43.75 -6.89 33.60
N PRO A 325 44.56 -7.89 34.04
CA PRO A 325 44.81 -8.10 35.45
C PRO A 325 45.46 -6.85 36.07
N PRO A 326 45.09 -6.49 37.32
CA PRO A 326 45.59 -5.29 37.97
C PRO A 326 47.12 -5.37 38.18
N PRO A 327 47.83 -4.23 38.12
CA PRO A 327 49.27 -4.19 38.35
C PRO A 327 49.58 -4.69 39.76
N SER A 328 50.61 -5.52 39.85
CA SER A 328 51.13 -6.05 41.11
C SER A 328 51.88 -4.96 41.86
N ASP A 329 51.39 -4.59 43.04
CA ASP A 329 52.14 -3.75 43.98
C ASP A 329 53.30 -4.59 44.57
N GLU A 330 54.54 -4.25 44.22
CA GLU A 330 55.73 -4.66 44.97
C GLU A 330 55.88 -3.76 46.21
N PRO A 331 56.06 -4.32 47.42
CA PRO A 331 56.40 -3.53 48.60
C PRO A 331 57.91 -3.24 48.63
N SER A 332 58.22 -2.03 49.08
CA SER A 332 59.57 -1.49 49.35
C SER A 332 60.34 -2.24 50.43
#